data_AF-A0AB33VEE1-F1
#
_entry.id   AF-A0AB33VEE1-F1
#
_cell.length_a   1.000
_cell.length_b   1.000
_cell.length_c   1.000
_cell.angle_alpha   90.00
_cell.angle_beta   90.00
_cell.angle_gamma   90.00
#
_symmetry.space_group_name_H-M   'P 1'
#
loop_
_entity.id
_entity.type
_entity.pdbx_description
1 polymer ?
#
loop_
_entity_poly.entity_id
_entity_poly.type
_entity_poly.pdbx_seq_one_letter_code
_entity_poly.pdbx_strand_id
1 'polypeptide(L)'
;MRRRAPLSLAISEDGGQTWRRRRNLEIGDGYCMTNNSADQRNREYSYPSIVQGTDGALHIAFTYFRQRIKYVTGDESWVRG
;
A
#
# COMPACT_ATOMS: atom_id res chain seq x y z
N MET A 1 14.16 1.32 15.09
CA MET A 1 13.26 2.34 14.51
C MET A 1 12.34 1.64 13.52
N ARG A 2 11.02 1.68 13.72
CA ARG A 2 10.07 1.06 12.75
C ARG A 2 9.90 2.03 11.59
N ARG A 3 9.88 1.52 10.36
CA ARG A 3 9.55 2.29 9.15
C ARG A 3 8.30 1.69 8.53
N ARG A 4 7.49 2.52 7.87
CA ARG A 4 6.24 2.14 7.23
C ARG A 4 6.27 2.52 5.74
N ALA A 5 7.26 1.98 5.06
CA ALA A 5 7.46 2.05 3.61
C ALA A 5 8.43 0.93 3.18
N PRO A 6 8.35 0.43 1.93
CA PRO A 6 7.34 0.75 0.93
C PRO A 6 5.95 0.18 1.28
N LEU A 7 4.92 0.65 0.57
CA LEU A 7 3.63 -0.06 0.51
C LEU A 7 3.62 -0.89 -0.77
N SER A 8 3.55 -2.22 -0.62
CA SER A 8 3.64 -3.16 -1.74
C SER A 8 2.33 -3.94 -1.91
N LEU A 9 1.94 -4.17 -3.16
CA LEU A 9 0.91 -5.12 -3.56
C LEU A 9 1.60 -6.38 -4.09
N ALA A 10 1.17 -7.55 -3.63
CA ALA A 10 1.72 -8.83 -4.04
C ALA A 10 0.61 -9.84 -4.34
N ILE A 11 0.93 -10.81 -5.20
CA ILE A 11 0.05 -11.93 -5.55
C ILE A 11 0.70 -13.23 -5.11
N SER A 12 -0.12 -14.09 -4.51
CA SER A 12 0.20 -15.48 -4.21
C SER A 12 -0.65 -16.39 -5.09
N GLU A 13 -0.02 -17.43 -5.63
CA GLU A 13 -0.66 -18.44 -6.49
C GLU A 13 -0.80 -19.80 -5.78
N ASP A 14 -0.33 -19.88 -4.53
CA ASP A 14 -0.22 -21.10 -3.74
C ASP A 14 -0.96 -20.99 -2.40
N GLY A 15 -2.04 -20.21 -2.37
CA GLY A 15 -2.90 -20.06 -1.19
C GLY A 15 -2.27 -19.26 -0.06
N GLY A 16 -1.34 -18.35 -0.38
CA GLY A 16 -0.69 -17.46 0.58
C GLY A 16 0.67 -17.93 1.09
N GLN A 17 1.22 -19.04 0.56
CA GLN A 17 2.51 -19.59 1.00
C GLN A 17 3.69 -18.78 0.46
N THR A 18 3.64 -18.36 -0.80
CA THR A 18 4.67 -17.53 -1.43
C THR A 18 4.09 -16.32 -2.16
N TRP A 19 4.87 -15.23 -2.18
CA TRP A 19 4.49 -13.92 -2.71
C TRP A 19 5.54 -13.41 -3.69
N ARG A 20 5.68 -14.10 -4.83
CA ARG A 20 6.77 -13.88 -5.79
C ARG A 20 6.54 -12.67 -6.70
N ARG A 21 5.28 -12.43 -7.08
CA ARG A 21 4.88 -11.28 -7.89
C ARG A 21 4.53 -10.13 -6.95
N ARG A 22 5.29 -9.03 -7.01
CA ARG A 22 5.07 -7.85 -6.18
C ARG A 22 5.42 -6.56 -6.93
N ARG A 23 4.66 -5.50 -6.69
CA ARG A 23 4.98 -4.13 -7.10
C ARG A 23 4.72 -3.15 -5.96
N ASN A 24 5.48 -2.06 -5.94
CA ASN A 24 5.29 -1.00 -4.95
C ASN A 24 4.19 -0.06 -5.42
N LEU A 25 3.14 0.08 -4.62
CA LEU A 25 2.13 1.13 -4.79
C LEU A 25 2.75 2.49 -4.42
N GLU A 26 3.59 2.50 -3.39
CA GLU A 26 4.32 3.68 -2.93
C GLU A 26 5.70 3.33 -2.40
N ILE A 27 6.64 4.25 -2.64
CA ILE A 27 8.01 4.19 -2.12
C ILE A 27 8.24 5.45 -1.28
N GLY A 28 8.98 5.33 -0.19
CA GLY A 28 9.27 6.45 0.71
C GLY A 28 10.23 6.03 1.81
N ASP A 29 10.70 7.00 2.60
CA ASP A 29 11.60 6.73 3.73
C ASP A 29 10.87 6.10 4.95
N GLY A 30 9.54 6.18 4.98
CA GLY A 30 8.69 5.50 5.95
C GLY A 30 8.83 6.05 7.36
N TYR A 31 9.30 7.30 7.53
CA TYR A 31 9.56 7.88 8.84
C TYR A 31 8.26 8.02 9.66
N CYS A 32 8.12 7.23 10.73
CA CYS A 32 6.91 7.16 11.57
C CYS A 32 7.21 7.40 13.05
N MET A 33 7.34 8.66 13.49
CA MET A 33 7.58 8.95 14.92
C MET A 33 6.65 10.00 15.54
N THR A 34 5.85 10.70 14.75
CA THR A 34 4.88 11.67 15.29
C THR A 34 3.49 11.36 14.75
N ASN A 35 2.48 11.47 15.61
CA ASN A 35 1.08 11.55 15.17
C ASN A 35 0.72 12.98 14.73
N ASN A 36 1.73 13.83 14.54
CA ASN A 36 1.58 15.20 14.11
C ASN A 36 1.46 15.23 12.59
N SER A 37 0.21 15.17 12.11
CA SER A 37 -0.15 15.30 10.71
C SER A 37 -0.03 16.74 10.18
N ALA A 38 -0.21 17.74 11.05
CA ALA A 38 -0.19 19.16 10.70
C ALA A 38 1.18 19.61 10.18
N ASP A 39 2.26 19.19 10.83
CA ASP A 39 3.63 19.58 10.45
C ASP A 39 4.24 18.66 9.39
N GLN A 40 3.47 17.71 8.84
CA GLN A 40 3.90 16.77 7.78
C GLN A 40 5.19 15.98 8.11
N ARG A 41 5.52 15.84 9.40
CA ARG A 41 6.73 15.15 9.85
C ARG A 41 6.62 13.64 9.74
N ASN A 42 5.41 13.12 9.58
CA ASN A 42 5.17 11.71 9.36
C ASN A 42 5.15 11.39 7.85
N ARG A 43 6.00 10.46 7.42
CA ARG A 43 6.13 10.02 6.02
C ARG A 43 5.86 8.52 5.87
N GLU A 44 4.86 8.04 6.61
CA GLU A 44 4.40 6.65 6.59
C GLU A 44 3.25 6.38 5.61
N TYR A 45 3.23 5.15 5.09
CA TYR A 45 2.06 4.55 4.46
C TYR A 45 1.48 3.51 5.41
N SER A 46 0.19 3.63 5.74
CA SER A 46 -0.41 2.86 6.83
C SER A 46 -1.81 2.37 6.51
N TYR A 47 -2.20 1.27 7.18
CA TYR A 47 -3.57 0.74 7.18
C TYR A 47 -4.16 0.54 5.78
N PRO A 48 -3.53 -0.27 4.92
CA PRO A 48 -4.12 -0.60 3.63
C PRO A 48 -5.40 -1.44 3.81
N SER A 49 -6.37 -1.20 2.94
CA SER A 49 -7.53 -2.04 2.69
C SER A 49 -7.62 -2.30 1.19
N ILE A 50 -8.07 -3.51 0.82
CA ILE A 50 -8.21 -3.95 -0.57
C ILE A 50 -9.52 -4.70 -0.74
N VAL A 51 -10.23 -4.44 -1.84
CA VAL A 51 -11.39 -5.21 -2.30
C VAL A 51 -11.30 -5.41 -3.81
N GLN A 52 -11.68 -6.58 -4.29
CA GLN A 52 -11.80 -6.84 -5.73
C GLN A 52 -13.24 -6.52 -6.18
N GLY A 53 -13.35 -5.69 -7.22
CA GLY A 53 -14.61 -5.37 -7.87
C GLY A 53 -15.11 -6.53 -8.73
N THR A 54 -16.38 -6.48 -9.14
CA THR A 54 -16.99 -7.50 -10.01
C THR A 54 -16.41 -7.48 -11.44
N ASP A 55 -15.74 -6.40 -11.81
CA ASP A 55 -14.99 -6.22 -13.06
C ASP A 55 -13.55 -6.76 -12.99
N GLY A 56 -13.15 -7.33 -11.84
CA GLY A 56 -11.80 -7.83 -11.61
C GLY A 56 -10.80 -6.77 -11.15
N ALA A 57 -11.20 -5.50 -11.05
CA ALA A 57 -10.33 -4.43 -10.58
C ALA A 57 -10.04 -4.57 -9.08
N LEU A 58 -8.80 -4.28 -8.68
CA LEU A 58 -8.38 -4.19 -7.30
C LEU A 58 -8.51 -2.73 -6.83
N HIS A 59 -9.40 -2.49 -5.87
CA HIS A 59 -9.61 -1.20 -5.25
C HIS A 59 -8.84 -1.13 -3.93
N ILE A 60 -7.91 -0.19 -3.81
CA ILE A 60 -6.99 -0.13 -2.68
C ILE A 60 -7.00 1.26 -2.07
N ALA A 61 -7.22 1.34 -0.77
CA ALA A 61 -7.17 2.58 0.00
C ALA A 61 -6.20 2.45 1.17
N PHE A 62 -5.46 3.51 1.46
CA PHE A 62 -4.51 3.53 2.58
C PHE A 62 -4.30 4.94 3.11
N THR A 63 -3.84 5.04 4.36
CA THR A 63 -3.42 6.30 4.97
C THR A 63 -2.09 6.76 4.38
N TYR A 64 -2.07 7.96 3.83
CA TYR A 64 -0.88 8.62 3.29
C TYR A 64 -0.43 9.71 4.27
N PHE A 65 0.73 9.51 4.90
CA PHE A 65 1.40 10.47 5.79
C PHE A 65 0.55 10.93 6.98
N ARG A 66 -0.48 10.17 7.35
CA ARG A 66 -1.55 10.56 8.31
C ARG A 66 -2.25 11.89 7.96
N GLN A 67 -2.22 12.30 6.70
CA GLN A 67 -2.84 13.55 6.24
C GLN A 67 -4.09 13.29 5.41
N ARG A 68 -4.13 12.19 4.67
CA ARG A 68 -5.23 11.84 3.78
C ARG A 68 -5.34 10.34 3.59
N ILE A 69 -6.47 9.92 3.03
CA ILE A 69 -6.62 8.59 2.44
C ILE A 69 -6.26 8.70 0.96
N LYS A 70 -5.28 7.92 0.50
CA LYS A 70 -5.01 7.74 -0.93
C LYS A 70 -5.75 6.51 -1.40
N TYR A 71 -6.40 6.65 -2.56
CA TYR A 71 -7.06 5.57 -3.28
C TYR A 71 -6.32 5.31 -4.60
N VAL A 72 -6.12 4.04 -4.93
CA VAL A 72 -5.55 3.58 -6.19
C VAL A 72 -6.35 2.38 -6.69
N THR A 73 -6.36 2.20 -8.01
CA THR A 73 -7.00 1.06 -8.67
C THR A 73 -6.13 0.53 -9.80
N GLY A 74 -6.27 -0.76 -10.08
CA GLY A 74 -5.58 -1.49 -11.13
C GLY A 74 -6.12 -2.92 -11.19
N ASP A 75 -5.43 -3.81 -11.88
CA ASP A 75 -5.78 -5.23 -11.95
C ASP A 75 -4.54 -6.09 -11.62
N GLU A 76 -4.71 -7.41 -11.65
CA GLU A 76 -3.58 -8.32 -11.42
C GLU A 76 -2.48 -8.21 -12.48
N SER A 77 -2.83 -7.88 -13.72
CA SER A 77 -1.85 -7.75 -14.81
C SER A 77 -0.84 -6.65 -14.49
N TRP A 78 -1.32 -5.54 -13.91
CA TRP A 78 -0.44 -4.47 -13.43
C TRP A 78 0.55 -4.96 -12.39
N VAL A 79 0.23 -5.94 -11.54
CA VAL A 79 1.19 -6.49 -10.55
C VAL A 79 2.15 -7.47 -11.22
N ARG A 80 1.67 -8.23 -12.21
CA ARG A 80 2.37 -9.37 -12.81
C ARG A 80 3.51 -8.98 -13.74
N GLY A 81 3.38 -7.94 -14.55
CA GLY A 81 4.31 -7.76 -15.68
C GLY A 81 3.63 -7.10 -16.84
#